data_AF-A0A0S7ZGB0-F1
#
_entry.id   AF-A0A0S7ZGB0-F1
#
_cell.length_a   1.000
_cell.length_b   1.000
_cell.length_c   1.000
_cell.angle_alpha   90.00
_cell.angle_beta   90.00
_cell.angle_gamma   90.00
#
_symmetry.space_group_name_H-M   'P 1'
#
loop_
_entity.id
_entity.type
_entity.pdbx_description
1 polymer ?
#
loop_
_entity_poly.entity_id
_entity_poly.type
_entity_poly.pdbx_seq_one_letter_code
_entity_poly.pdbx_strand_id
1 'polypeptide(L)'
;MNLVLRIVGGIVLMGIGSLLVIKTKWFLENFGRIDWAEQKLGSGGTWMFYKLLGIIIIFAGMMMATGLLGGFLLGTVGRLFTP
;
A
#
# COMPACT_ATOMS: atom_id res chain seq x y z
N MET A 1 -16.12 -7.37 12.33
CA MET A 1 -14.78 -7.99 12.21
C MET A 1 -14.22 -8.20 13.60
N ASN A 2 -13.96 -9.44 14.00
CA ASN A 2 -13.45 -9.75 15.34
C ASN A 2 -12.11 -9.04 15.57
N LEU A 3 -11.88 -8.47 16.76
CA LEU A 3 -10.70 -7.65 17.07
C LEU A 3 -9.38 -8.35 16.71
N VAL A 4 -9.28 -9.65 16.99
CA VAL A 4 -8.14 -10.50 16.62
C VAL A 4 -7.90 -10.50 15.11
N LEU A 5 -8.97 -10.61 14.30
CA LEU A 5 -8.87 -10.66 12.84
C LEU A 5 -8.38 -9.32 12.25
N ARG A 6 -8.73 -8.20 12.89
CA ARG A 6 -8.26 -6.85 12.48
C ARG A 6 -6.78 -6.69 12.73
N ILE A 7 -6.31 -7.08 13.92
CA ILE A 7 -4.92 -6.90 14.34
C ILE A 7 -4.01 -7.86 13.56
N VAL A 8 -4.37 -9.15 13.49
CA VAL A 8 -3.59 -10.15 12.75
C VAL A 8 -3.57 -9.81 11.26
N GLY A 9 -4.73 -9.45 10.68
CA GLY A 9 -4.81 -9.04 9.28
C GLY A 9 -3.95 -7.80 9.00
N GLY A 10 -4.02 -6.78 9.86
CA GLY A 10 -3.21 -5.56 9.73
C GLY A 10 -1.70 -5.82 9.82
N ILE A 11 -1.26 -6.67 10.75
CA ILE A 11 0.15 -7.07 10.88
C ILE A 11 0.64 -7.82 9.65
N VAL A 12 -0.16 -8.77 9.13
CA VAL A 12 0.18 -9.49 7.89
C VAL A 12 0.29 -8.51 6.72
N LEU A 13 -0.64 -7.58 6.60
CA LEU A 13 -0.63 -6.58 5.53
C LEU A 13 0.59 -5.66 5.61
N MET A 14 0.96 -5.20 6.81
CA MET A 14 2.19 -4.43 7.04
C MET A 14 3.44 -5.23 6.69
N GLY A 15 3.47 -6.53 7.03
CA GLY A 15 4.54 -7.44 6.66
C GLY A 15 4.71 -7.56 5.14
N ILE A 16 3.61 -7.75 4.42
CA ILE A 16 3.59 -7.79 2.94
C ILE A 16 4.07 -6.47 2.35
N GLY A 17 3.55 -5.33 2.83
CA GLY A 17 3.99 -4.01 2.37
C GLY A 17 5.47 -3.77 2.62
N SER A 18 5.99 -4.21 3.78
CA SER A 18 7.41 -4.12 4.13
C SER A 18 8.29 -4.97 3.22
N LEU A 19 7.86 -6.19 2.89
CA LEU A 19 8.53 -7.04 1.92
C LEU A 19 8.61 -6.36 0.54
N LEU A 20 7.55 -5.66 0.12
CA LEU A 20 7.52 -4.94 -1.15
C LEU A 20 8.52 -3.76 -1.20
N VAL A 21 8.73 -3.09 -0.06
CA VAL A 21 9.74 -2.02 0.09
C VAL A 21 11.17 -2.57 0.19
N ILE A 22 11.38 -3.72 0.83
CA ILE A 22 12.72 -4.31 0.99
C ILE A 22 13.14 -5.02 -0.31
N LYS A 23 12.24 -5.78 -0.91
CA LYS A 23 12.49 -6.59 -2.11
C LYS A 23 12.15 -5.85 -3.41
N THR A 24 12.11 -4.52 -3.39
CA THR A 24 11.82 -3.71 -4.59
C THR A 24 12.73 -4.04 -5.78
N LYS A 25 14.02 -4.34 -5.56
CA LYS A 25 14.94 -4.78 -6.63
C LYS A 25 14.49 -6.07 -7.29
N TRP A 26 14.08 -7.05 -6.48
CA TRP A 26 13.54 -8.31 -6.97
C TRP A 26 12.27 -8.06 -7.79
N PHE A 27 11.37 -7.19 -7.34
CA PHE A 27 10.20 -6.82 -8.12
C PHE A 27 10.56 -6.13 -9.45
N LEU A 28 11.54 -5.22 -9.43
CA LEU A 28 12.01 -4.54 -10.64
C LEU A 28 12.64 -5.51 -11.66
N GLU A 29 13.39 -6.51 -11.19
CA GLU A 29 14.04 -7.51 -12.04
C GLU A 29 13.04 -8.53 -12.62
N ASN A 30 11.99 -8.89 -11.88
CA ASN A 30 11.00 -9.87 -12.33
C ASN A 30 9.88 -9.24 -13.17
N PHE A 31 9.41 -8.04 -12.82
CA PHE A 31 8.29 -7.37 -13.50
C PHE A 31 8.75 -6.31 -14.51
N GLY A 32 10.01 -5.89 -14.46
CA GLY A 32 10.56 -4.88 -15.35
C GLY A 32 10.23 -3.44 -14.92
N ARG A 33 10.48 -2.51 -15.84
CA ARG A 33 10.19 -1.08 -15.67
C ARG A 33 8.75 -0.78 -16.05
N ILE A 34 8.12 0.13 -15.31
CA ILE A 34 6.76 0.61 -15.60
C ILE A 34 6.89 1.95 -16.33
N ASP A 35 6.51 1.99 -17.61
CA ASP A 35 6.64 3.19 -18.44
C ASP A 35 5.92 4.41 -17.86
N TRP A 36 4.72 4.22 -17.29
CA TRP A 36 3.99 5.29 -16.61
C TRP A 36 4.78 5.88 -15.43
N ALA A 37 5.45 5.02 -14.66
CA ALA A 37 6.23 5.44 -13.51
C ALA A 37 7.50 6.18 -13.94
N GLU A 38 8.19 5.70 -14.98
CA GLU A 38 9.36 6.40 -15.53
C GLU A 38 8.97 7.76 -16.14
N GLN A 39 7.81 7.86 -16.81
CA GLN A 39 7.34 9.12 -17.39
C GLN A 39 6.92 10.16 -16.34
N LYS A 40 6.35 9.73 -15.21
CA LYS A 40 5.84 10.64 -14.17
C LYS A 40 6.84 10.96 -13.07
N LEU A 41 7.71 10.01 -12.73
CA LEU A 41 8.66 10.13 -11.63
C LEU A 41 10.11 10.25 -12.13
N GLY A 42 10.33 10.19 -13.44
CA GLY A 42 11.64 10.29 -14.07
C GLY A 42 12.40 8.98 -14.11
N SER A 43 13.70 9.05 -14.45
CA SER A 43 14.59 7.89 -14.51
C SER A 43 14.69 7.18 -13.15
N GLY A 44 14.30 5.91 -13.10
CA GLY A 44 14.22 5.13 -11.86
C GLY A 44 12.88 5.29 -11.13
N GLY A 45 11.92 5.95 -11.77
CA GLY A 45 10.57 6.14 -11.27
C GLY A 45 9.86 4.85 -10.89
N THR A 46 10.14 3.75 -11.59
CA THR A 46 9.59 2.43 -11.27
C THR A 46 10.06 1.93 -9.90
N TRP A 47 11.33 2.13 -9.57
CA TRP A 47 11.87 1.73 -8.26
C TRP A 47 11.22 2.52 -7.13
N MET A 48 11.03 3.82 -7.34
CA MET A 48 10.33 4.67 -6.39
C MET A 48 8.85 4.29 -6.29
N PHE A 49 8.20 3.97 -7.41
CA PHE A 49 6.80 3.57 -7.45
C PHE A 49 6.52 2.31 -6.64
N TYR A 50 7.32 1.25 -6.82
CA TYR A 50 7.17 0.03 -6.02
C TYR A 50 7.34 0.28 -4.52
N LYS A 51 8.29 1.13 -4.13
CA LYS A 51 8.43 1.53 -2.72
C LYS A 51 7.24 2.32 -2.21
N LEU A 52 6.73 3.25 -3.02
CA LEU A 52 5.57 4.07 -2.67
C LEU A 52 4.32 3.19 -2.48
N LEU A 53 4.12 2.22 -3.36
CA LEU A 53 3.06 1.24 -3.26
C LEU A 53 3.18 0.42 -1.97
N GLY A 54 4.39 -0.06 -1.65
CA GLY A 54 4.65 -0.77 -0.40
C GLY A 54 4.35 0.07 0.85
N ILE A 55 4.72 1.35 0.85
CA ILE A 55 4.41 2.28 1.95
C ILE A 55 2.89 2.46 2.11
N ILE A 56 2.15 2.61 1.01
CA ILE A 56 0.68 2.73 1.04
C ILE A 56 0.06 1.47 1.66
N ILE A 57 0.56 0.29 1.30
CA ILE A 57 0.09 -0.99 1.86
C ILE A 57 0.40 -1.06 3.37
N ILE A 58 1.58 -0.62 3.82
CA ILE A 58 1.92 -0.56 5.25
C ILE A 58 0.94 0.36 5.99
N PHE A 59 0.67 1.55 5.43
CA PHE A 59 -0.30 2.48 6.00
C PHE A 59 -1.71 1.87 6.08
N ALA A 60 -2.16 1.20 5.02
CA ALA A 60 -3.44 0.51 5.02
C ALA A 60 -3.49 -0.60 6.10
N GLY A 61 -2.40 -1.35 6.26
CA GLY A 61 -2.28 -2.37 7.32
C GLY A 61 -2.36 -1.79 8.72
N MET A 62 -1.69 -0.65 8.96
CA MET A 62 -1.75 0.09 10.22
C MET A 62 -3.17 0.60 10.50
N MET A 63 -3.85 1.13 9.50
CA MET A 63 -5.24 1.59 9.61
C MET A 63 -6.22 0.44 9.86
N MET A 64 -5.95 -0.75 9.32
CA MET A 64 -6.73 -1.96 9.57
C MET A 64 -6.59 -2.42 11.02
N ALA A 65 -5.35 -2.45 11.52
CA ALA A 65 -5.03 -2.86 12.89
C ALA A 65 -5.62 -1.90 13.94
N THR A 66 -5.50 -0.59 13.72
CA THR A 66 -6.08 0.46 14.59
C THR A 66 -7.60 0.58 14.46
N GLY A 67 -8.18 -0.08 13.46
CA GLY A 67 -9.60 -0.06 13.19
C GLY A 67 -10.13 1.23 12.59
N LEU A 68 -9.24 2.15 12.22
CA LEU A 68 -9.55 3.42 11.56
C LEU A 68 -9.92 3.26 10.09
N LEU A 69 -9.60 2.12 9.48
CA LEU A 69 -9.81 1.88 8.05
C LEU A 69 -11.27 2.11 7.61
N GLY A 70 -12.25 1.65 8.40
CA GLY A 70 -13.67 1.85 8.09
C GLY A 70 -14.09 3.33 8.16
N GLY A 71 -13.66 4.05 9.21
CA GLY A 71 -13.95 5.48 9.37
C GLY A 71 -13.28 6.34 8.30
N PHE A 72 -12.05 5.99 7.92
CA PHE A 72 -11.34 6.67 6.85
C PHE A 72 -11.98 6.45 5.48
N LEU A 73 -12.30 5.20 5.11
CA LEU A 73 -12.95 4.91 3.83
C LEU A 73 -14.31 5.58 3.73
N LEU A 74 -15.14 5.53 4.77
CA LEU A 74 -16.44 6.22 4.76
C LEU A 74 -16.28 7.75 4.73
N GLY A 75 -15.32 8.30 5.45
CA GLY A 75 -15.10 9.75 5.54
C GLY A 75 -14.47 10.38 4.29
N THR A 76 -13.61 9.64 3.59
CA THR A 76 -12.92 10.12 2.38
C THR A 76 -13.58 9.61 1.11
N VAL A 77 -13.55 8.30 0.91
CA VAL A 77 -14.08 7.63 -0.29
C VAL A 77 -15.60 7.68 -0.31
N GLY A 78 -16.27 7.45 0.82
CA GLY A 78 -17.73 7.49 0.93
C GLY A 78 -18.32 8.84 0.52
N ARG A 79 -17.72 9.94 0.98
CA ARG A 79 -18.12 11.31 0.56
C ARG A 79 -17.95 11.61 -0.93
N LEU A 80 -17.14 10.84 -1.65
CA LEU A 80 -16.99 11.00 -3.10
C LEU A 80 -18.09 10.28 -3.88
N PHE A 81 -18.79 9.30 -3.27
CA PHE A 81 -19.82 8.49 -3.93
C PHE A 81 -21.24 8.72 -3.40
N THR A 82 -21.39 9.27 -2.19
CA THR A 82 -22.66 9.81 -1.69
C THR A 82 -22.51 11.32 -1.57
N PRO A 83 -23.11 12.11 -2.50
CA PRO A 83 -23.13 13.57 -2.40
C PRO A 83 -23.87 14.05 -1.14
#